data_AF-B1IIQ3-F1
#
_entry.id   AF-B1IIQ3-F1
#
_cell.length_a   1.000
_cell.length_b   1.000
_cell.length_c   1.000
_cell.angle_alpha   90.00
_cell.angle_beta   90.00
_cell.angle_gamma   90.00
#
_symmetry.space_group_name_H-M   'P 1'
#
loop_
_entity.id
_entity.type
_entity.pdbx_description
1 polymer ?
#
loop_
_entity_poly.entity_id
_entity_poly.type
_entity_poly.pdbx_seq_one_letter_code
_entity_poly.pdbx_strand_id
1 'polypeptide(L)'
;MGNEISLMDILSSDEDSIIEIVSTKIEVKKLYGKIDTCLRGREKKVIQMRYGLKDGRPRTQREIAGILDISRSYVSRIEKKALKKLYKELNYNKNI
;
A
#
# COMPACT_ATOMS: atom_id res chain seq x y z
N MET A 1 23.04 12.84 44.90
CA MET A 1 22.84 11.53 44.26
C MET A 1 22.22 11.83 42.90
N GLY A 2 23.05 11.91 41.87
CA GLY A 2 22.57 12.17 40.52
C GLY A 2 22.18 10.86 39.90
N ASN A 3 20.89 10.67 39.60
CA ASN A 3 20.50 9.62 38.67
C ASN A 3 21.00 10.07 37.31
N GLU A 4 22.03 9.39 36.83
CA GLU A 4 22.47 9.48 35.45
C GLU A 4 21.33 8.87 34.62
N ILE A 5 20.50 9.73 34.04
CA ILE A 5 19.43 9.27 33.14
C ILE A 5 20.14 8.72 31.90
N SER A 6 20.16 7.40 31.77
CA SER A 6 20.76 6.75 30.62
C SER A 6 19.87 7.00 29.40
N LEU A 7 20.49 7.25 28.24
CA LEU A 7 19.77 7.33 26.96
C LEU A 7 18.90 6.08 26.72
N MET A 8 19.27 4.95 27.34
CA MET A 8 18.54 3.69 27.34
C MET A 8 17.19 3.78 28.05
N ASP A 9 17.09 4.55 29.15
CA ASP A 9 15.85 4.70 29.93
C ASP A 9 14.80 5.54 29.21
N ILE A 10 15.23 6.47 28.33
CA ILE A 10 14.33 7.30 27.52
C ILE A 10 13.82 6.51 26.31
N LEU A 11 14.67 5.67 25.71
CA LEU A 11 14.34 4.90 24.49
C LEU A 11 13.37 3.74 24.75
N SER A 12 13.33 3.18 25.96
CA SER A 12 12.44 2.06 26.31
C SER A 12 10.95 2.44 26.47
N SER A 13 10.62 3.73 26.41
CA SER A 13 9.27 4.23 26.74
C SER A 13 8.36 4.49 25.54
N ASP A 14 8.94 4.68 24.34
CA ASP A 14 8.22 5.00 23.09
C ASP A 14 8.53 3.95 21.99
N GLU A 15 8.72 2.69 22.38
CA GLU A 15 8.92 1.55 21.49
C GLU A 15 7.60 1.07 20.84
N ASP A 16 6.94 1.91 20.05
CA ASP A 16 6.47 1.38 18.77
C ASP A 16 7.76 1.12 17.98
N SER A 17 8.31 -0.09 18.15
CA SER A 17 9.70 -0.44 17.85
C SER A 17 10.16 0.21 16.54
N ILE A 18 11.22 1.03 16.59
CA ILE A 18 11.81 1.69 15.40
C ILE A 18 12.03 0.65 14.28
N ILE A 19 12.32 -0.59 14.66
CA ILE A 19 12.46 -1.75 13.78
C ILE A 19 11.16 -2.06 13.03
N GLU A 20 10.02 -2.04 13.70
CA GLU A 20 8.70 -2.22 13.11
C GLU A 20 8.39 -1.11 12.10
N ILE A 21 8.61 0.16 12.48
CA ILE A 21 8.41 1.31 11.57
C ILE A 21 9.25 1.18 10.30
N VAL A 22 10.52 0.79 10.45
CA VAL A 22 11.43 0.59 9.31
C VAL A 22 10.97 -0.59 8.45
N SER A 23 10.59 -1.71 9.08
CA SER A 23 10.07 -2.89 8.38
C SER A 23 8.84 -2.57 7.55
N THR A 24 7.84 -1.89 8.16
CA THR A 24 6.62 -1.46 7.48
C THR A 24 6.93 -0.56 6.30
N LYS A 25 7.84 0.42 6.45
CA LYS A 25 8.24 1.31 5.35
C LYS A 25 8.85 0.54 4.17
N ILE A 26 9.65 -0.50 4.45
CA ILE A 26 10.25 -1.35 3.41
C ILE A 26 9.17 -2.15 2.68
N GLU A 27 8.22 -2.76 3.40
CA GLU A 27 7.12 -3.52 2.81
C GLU A 27 6.22 -2.65 1.92
N VAL A 28 5.88 -1.46 2.41
CA VAL A 28 5.11 -0.46 1.67
C VAL A 28 5.83 -0.07 0.39
N LYS A 29 7.14 0.20 0.45
CA LYS A 29 7.95 0.51 -0.75
C LYS A 29 7.96 -0.64 -1.76
N LYS A 30 8.07 -1.89 -1.31
CA LYS A 30 7.99 -3.08 -2.17
C LYS A 30 6.63 -3.18 -2.86
N LEU A 31 5.53 -2.97 -2.13
CA LEU A 31 4.18 -2.97 -2.69
C LEU A 31 4.01 -1.91 -3.78
N TYR A 32 4.45 -0.68 -3.53
CA TYR A 32 4.42 0.40 -4.52
C TYR A 32 5.24 0.05 -5.77
N GLY A 33 6.43 -0.54 -5.60
CA GLY A 33 7.24 -1.03 -6.71
C GLY A 33 6.48 -2.06 -7.56
N LYS A 34 5.82 -3.03 -6.93
CA LYS A 34 5.04 -4.06 -7.64
C LYS A 34 3.81 -3.49 -8.35
N ILE A 35 3.13 -2.53 -7.75
CA ILE A 35 2.03 -1.81 -8.41
C ILE A 35 2.53 -1.15 -9.70
N ASP A 36 3.70 -0.53 -9.66
CA ASP A 36 4.26 0.18 -10.80
C ASP A 36 4.75 -0.73 -11.92
N THR A 37 5.29 -1.90 -11.58
CA THR A 37 5.80 -2.86 -12.58
C THR A 37 4.71 -3.77 -13.15
N CYS A 38 3.73 -4.17 -12.34
CA CYS A 38 2.79 -5.25 -12.68
C CYS A 38 1.44 -4.75 -13.20
N LEU A 39 1.04 -3.52 -12.86
CA LEU A 39 -0.21 -2.92 -13.31
C LEU A 39 0.05 -1.87 -14.38
N ARG A 40 -0.75 -1.87 -15.46
CA ARG A 40 -0.60 -0.95 -16.59
C ARG A 40 -1.89 -0.21 -16.90
N GLY A 41 -1.76 1.02 -17.41
CA GLY A 41 -2.88 1.82 -17.91
C GLY A 41 -4.03 1.97 -16.90
N ARG A 42 -5.22 1.49 -17.28
CA ARG A 42 -6.44 1.59 -16.46
C ARG A 42 -6.37 0.77 -15.16
N GLU A 43 -5.64 -0.35 -15.11
CA GLU A 43 -5.49 -1.14 -13.88
C GLU A 43 -4.79 -0.33 -12.79
N LYS A 44 -3.65 0.28 -13.13
CA LYS A 44 -2.88 1.14 -12.22
C LYS A 44 -3.73 2.33 -11.75
N LYS A 45 -4.42 3.00 -12.69
CA LYS A 45 -5.25 4.17 -12.38
C LYS A 45 -6.42 3.83 -11.44
N VAL A 46 -7.13 2.73 -11.69
CA VAL A 46 -8.22 2.27 -10.82
C VAL A 46 -7.72 1.96 -9.42
N ILE A 47 -6.61 1.22 -9.28
CA ILE A 47 -6.03 0.87 -7.97
C ILE A 47 -5.54 2.12 -7.24
N GLN A 48 -4.86 3.05 -7.93
CA GLN A 48 -4.40 4.29 -7.32
C GLN A 48 -5.56 5.13 -6.76
N MET A 49 -6.66 5.27 -7.49
CA MET A 49 -7.83 6.00 -7.02
C MET A 49 -8.60 5.25 -5.92
N ARG A 50 -8.71 3.92 -6.04
CA ARG A 50 -9.46 3.09 -5.09
C ARG A 50 -8.87 3.18 -3.68
N TYR A 51 -7.55 3.17 -3.58
CA TYR A 51 -6.82 3.15 -2.31
C TYR A 51 -6.13 4.49 -1.98
N GLY A 52 -6.39 5.55 -2.75
CA GLY A 52 -5.83 6.88 -2.48
C GLY A 52 -4.30 6.93 -2.58
N LEU A 53 -3.69 6.09 -3.41
CA LEU A 53 -2.24 5.90 -3.48
C LEU A 53 -1.47 7.09 -4.06
N LYS A 54 -2.18 8.07 -4.63
CA LYS A 54 -1.58 9.27 -5.24
C LYS A 54 -1.92 10.55 -4.48
N ASP A 55 -3.15 10.66 -3.99
CA ASP A 55 -3.69 11.89 -3.38
C ASP A 55 -4.18 11.67 -1.94
N GLY A 56 -3.96 10.48 -1.36
CA GLY A 56 -4.40 10.11 -0.02
C GLY A 56 -5.91 9.91 0.11
N ARG A 57 -6.68 10.00 -0.99
CA ARG A 57 -8.14 9.98 -0.95
C ARG A 57 -8.70 8.74 -1.64
N PRO A 58 -9.05 7.69 -0.88
CA PRO A 58 -9.67 6.51 -1.46
C PRO A 58 -11.05 6.86 -2.02
N ARG A 59 -11.39 6.25 -3.17
CA ARG A 59 -12.67 6.44 -3.86
C ARG A 59 -13.40 5.12 -4.01
N THR A 60 -14.72 5.16 -4.00
CA THR A 60 -15.59 4.01 -4.29
C THR A 60 -15.52 3.65 -5.77
N GLN A 61 -15.89 2.41 -6.11
CA GLN A 61 -15.99 1.98 -7.51
C GLN A 61 -17.00 2.84 -8.31
N ARG A 62 -18.03 3.37 -7.66
CA ARG A 62 -19.05 4.22 -8.29
C ARG A 62 -18.51 5.62 -8.63
N GLU A 63 -17.73 6.21 -7.74
CA GLU A 63 -17.05 7.49 -8.00
C GLU A 63 -16.00 7.33 -9.09
N ILE A 64 -15.20 6.26 -9.04
CA ILE A 64 -14.21 5.95 -10.09
C ILE A 64 -14.88 5.73 -11.44
N ALA A 65 -16.02 5.05 -11.47
CA ALA A 65 -16.83 4.86 -12.66
C ALA A 65 -17.25 6.19 -13.28
N GLY A 66 -17.73 7.14 -12.45
CA GLY A 66 -18.05 8.49 -12.91
C GLY A 66 -16.84 9.25 -13.44
N ILE A 67 -15.68 9.16 -12.76
CA ILE A 67 -14.45 9.85 -13.18
C ILE A 67 -13.88 9.31 -14.50
N LEU A 68 -13.98 7.99 -14.72
CA LEU A 68 -13.41 7.32 -15.89
C LEU A 68 -14.40 7.15 -17.04
N ASP A 69 -15.63 7.62 -16.86
CA ASP A 69 -16.76 7.47 -17.79
C ASP A 69 -16.95 6.01 -18.25
N ILE A 70 -17.06 5.11 -17.28
CA ILE A 70 -17.30 3.67 -17.51
C ILE A 70 -18.26 3.10 -16.46
N SER A 71 -18.82 1.92 -16.70
CA SER A 71 -19.72 1.30 -15.72
C SER A 71 -19.00 0.88 -14.43
N ARG A 72 -19.70 0.98 -13.30
CA ARG A 72 -19.23 0.46 -11.99
C ARG A 72 -18.84 -1.02 -12.07
N SER A 73 -19.59 -1.83 -12.81
CA SER A 73 -19.27 -3.24 -13.02
C SER A 73 -17.97 -3.43 -13.81
N TYR A 74 -17.64 -2.54 -14.75
CA TYR A 74 -16.35 -2.60 -15.43
C TYR A 74 -15.20 -2.21 -14.49
N VAL A 75 -15.35 -1.18 -13.67
CA VAL A 75 -14.37 -0.84 -12.61
C VAL A 75 -14.11 -2.03 -11.70
N SER A 76 -15.17 -2.70 -11.23
CA SER A 76 -15.06 -3.90 -10.39
C SER A 76 -14.25 -5.02 -11.06
N ARG A 77 -14.47 -5.27 -12.35
CA ARG A 77 -13.68 -6.26 -13.11
C ARG A 77 -12.20 -5.88 -13.22
N ILE A 78 -11.92 -4.59 -13.47
CA ILE A 78 -10.54 -4.08 -13.54
C ILE A 78 -9.84 -4.25 -12.18
N GLU A 79 -10.49 -3.84 -11.10
CA GLU A 79 -9.97 -3.96 -9.72
C GLU A 79 -9.67 -5.42 -9.38
N LYS A 80 -10.63 -6.33 -9.60
CA LYS A 80 -10.46 -7.77 -9.35
C LYS A 80 -9.28 -8.36 -10.13
N LYS A 81 -9.11 -7.98 -11.40
CA LYS A 81 -7.99 -8.42 -12.24
C LYS A 81 -6.65 -7.90 -11.73
N ALA A 82 -6.59 -6.62 -11.36
CA ALA A 82 -5.39 -5.99 -10.84
C ALA A 82 -4.96 -6.59 -9.49
N LEU A 83 -5.90 -6.78 -8.56
CA LEU A 83 -5.63 -7.42 -7.26
C LEU A 83 -5.13 -8.86 -7.43
N LYS A 84 -5.71 -9.63 -8.37
CA LYS A 84 -5.23 -11.00 -8.66
C LYS A 84 -3.79 -11.01 -9.16
N LYS A 85 -3.40 -10.04 -10.00
CA LYS A 85 -2.01 -9.88 -10.46
C LYS A 85 -1.07 -9.55 -9.31
N LEU A 86 -1.43 -8.54 -8.50
CA LEU A 86 -0.64 -8.14 -7.33
C LEU A 86 -0.47 -9.30 -6.34
N TYR A 87 -1.55 -10.03 -6.04
CA TYR A 87 -1.49 -11.19 -5.17
C TYR A 87 -0.53 -12.26 -5.70
N LYS A 88 -0.55 -12.56 -7.00
CA LYS A 88 0.37 -13.52 -7.60
C LYS A 88 1.82 -13.07 -7.46
N GLU A 89 2.11 -11.80 -7.74
CA GLU A 89 3.45 -11.23 -7.69
C GLU A 89 4.02 -11.14 -6.27
N LEU A 90 3.17 -10.85 -5.28
CA LEU A 90 3.57 -10.78 -3.87
C LEU A 90 3.79 -12.17 -3.27
N ASN A 91 2.95 -13.16 -3.61
CA ASN A 91 3.10 -14.53 -3.09
C ASN A 91 4.13 -15.37 -3.84
N TYR A 92 4.46 -15.03 -5.09
CA TYR A 92 5.56 -15.70 -5.79
C TYR A 92 6.90 -15.49 -5.09
N ASN A 93 7.09 -14.35 -4.41
CA ASN A 93 8.30 -14.03 -3.63
C ASN A 93 8.36 -14.70 -2.24
N LYS A 94 7.35 -15.47 -1.83
CA LYS A 94 7.36 -16.24 -0.56
C LYS A 94 7.82 -17.70 -0.74
N ASN A 95 8.01 -18.17 -1.98
CA ASN A 95 8.32 -19.56 -2.30
C ASN A 95 9.74 -19.75 -2.84
N ILE A 96 10.66 -18.84 -2.53
CA ILE A 96 12.10 -18.95 -2.81
C ILE A 96 12.84 -18.69 -1.50
#